data_AF-D0LUZ6-F1
#
_entry.id   AF-D0LUZ6-F1
#
_cell.length_a   1.000
_cell.length_b   1.000
_cell.length_c   1.000
_cell.angle_alpha   90.00
_cell.angle_beta   90.00
_cell.angle_gamma   90.00
#
_symmetry.space_group_name_H-M   'P 1'
#
loop_
_entity.id
_entity.type
_entity.pdbx_description
1 polymer ?
#
loop_
_entity_poly.entity_id
_entity_poly.type
_entity_poly.pdbx_seq_one_letter_code
_entity_poly.pdbx_strand_id
1 'polypeptide(L)'
;MRYRELLLAVASVLCASASHAYADGVFRKGPYLQNLSRSSVTLMWETRRGCTGEIAIGEGADARTLPVTPAGADDGIYEIVVSGLETGRRYRYTVSCDDESVAGEFATAPAPGMPIAFVVFGDSRSNASAHRNVIEQIRREVPDFLLGTGDMVDDGSKERQWQEFFDIEGELLRENVFYPAVGNHDRQGRGRTADSYRKYFSLPENSREPERYYAFTYASARFLVLDSNAYSFSLTDQTDWLERELQAARLDPDIEHIFVTMHHPPYSVALHGGQKELRERWTPLFERYRVTAVFSGHDHVYTRAQNGSVRYFVTGGAGAPVYPKARRPSPVDVNAVQYFERVHHYLRVQVIGRFVEISAVRVDGTLIETVSWETAPRLDAAPEPKAAPERETVAAAEVPESLAVEPGQAVGGARAGPESTAGPASAADSGASPHSAAVSPAPAAESGVSMLGKLGAIMMVFASGVLIWALRS
;
A
#
# COMPACT_ATOMS: atom_id res chain seq x y z
N MET A 1 -8.13 -61.16 15.07
CA MET A 1 -6.95 -61.51 14.24
C MET A 1 -6.94 -60.62 13.00
N ARG A 2 -5.84 -59.87 12.83
CA ARG A 2 -5.26 -59.32 11.59
C ARG A 2 -6.08 -58.33 10.73
N TYR A 3 -5.79 -57.06 11.00
CA TYR A 3 -5.49 -56.01 10.01
C TYR A 3 -4.48 -56.49 8.94
N ARG A 4 -4.68 -56.04 7.69
CA ARG A 4 -3.72 -55.81 6.57
C ARG A 4 -4.57 -55.67 5.30
N GLU A 5 -4.46 -54.75 4.36
CA GLU A 5 -3.60 -53.60 4.04
C GLU A 5 -4.44 -52.75 3.06
N LEU A 6 -4.59 -51.44 3.29
CA LEU A 6 -5.04 -50.52 2.25
C LEU A 6 -3.97 -49.41 2.17
N LEU A 7 -3.09 -49.56 1.18
CA LEU A 7 -2.04 -48.60 0.84
C LEU A 7 -2.69 -47.35 0.24
N LEU A 8 -2.72 -46.26 1.01
CA LEU A 8 -2.92 -44.90 0.50
C LEU A 8 -1.63 -44.47 -0.20
N ALA A 9 -1.66 -44.41 -1.53
CA ALA A 9 -0.66 -43.71 -2.32
C ALA A 9 -0.88 -42.20 -2.17
N VAL A 10 -0.18 -41.57 -1.23
CA VAL A 10 -0.02 -40.11 -1.21
C VAL A 10 1.06 -39.78 -2.24
N ALA A 11 0.64 -39.34 -3.42
CA ALA A 11 1.54 -38.74 -4.39
C ALA A 11 1.95 -37.36 -3.86
N SER A 12 3.13 -37.31 -3.24
CA SER A 12 3.81 -36.08 -2.87
C SER A 12 4.19 -35.35 -4.16
N VAL A 13 3.37 -34.39 -4.60
CA VAL A 13 3.81 -33.40 -5.59
C VAL A 13 4.77 -32.46 -4.86
N LEU A 14 6.06 -32.78 -4.95
CA LEU A 14 7.14 -31.86 -4.64
C LEU A 14 7.09 -30.75 -5.71
N CYS A 15 6.35 -29.68 -5.43
CA CYS A 15 6.61 -28.40 -6.11
C CYS A 15 8.01 -27.96 -5.66
N ALA A 16 9.00 -28.23 -6.50
CA ALA A 16 10.29 -27.59 -6.39
C ALA A 16 10.05 -26.08 -6.52
N SER A 17 10.23 -25.35 -5.42
CA SER A 17 10.34 -23.90 -5.43
C SER A 17 11.65 -23.55 -6.15
N ALA A 18 11.59 -23.50 -7.48
CA ALA A 18 12.63 -22.88 -8.27
C ALA A 18 12.58 -21.39 -7.95
N SER A 19 13.51 -20.95 -7.10
CA SER A 19 13.87 -19.55 -6.96
C SER A 19 14.30 -19.05 -8.34
N HIS A 20 13.35 -18.57 -9.13
CA HIS A 20 13.64 -17.94 -10.40
C HIS A 20 14.28 -16.60 -10.07
N ALA A 21 15.61 -16.57 -10.12
CA ALA A 21 16.34 -15.33 -10.25
C ALA A 21 15.85 -14.67 -11.56
N TYR A 22 15.08 -13.60 -11.42
CA TYR A 22 14.48 -12.78 -12.48
C TYR A 22 15.51 -12.04 -13.37
N ALA A 23 16.71 -12.58 -13.58
CA ALA A 23 17.76 -11.86 -14.29
C ALA A 23 17.46 -11.69 -15.79
N ASP A 24 16.82 -12.69 -16.44
CA ASP A 24 16.64 -12.71 -17.91
C ASP A 24 15.18 -12.92 -18.39
N GLY A 25 14.19 -12.88 -17.49
CA GLY A 25 12.77 -13.09 -17.84
C GLY A 25 12.12 -11.92 -18.60
N VAL A 26 11.01 -12.18 -19.29
CA VAL A 26 10.16 -11.16 -19.92
C VAL A 26 9.51 -10.27 -18.85
N PHE A 27 9.02 -10.88 -17.76
CA PHE A 27 8.46 -10.13 -16.63
C PHE A 27 9.55 -9.42 -15.84
N ARG A 28 9.41 -8.11 -15.69
CA ARG A 28 10.23 -7.25 -14.83
C ARG A 28 9.62 -7.10 -13.45
N LYS A 29 8.29 -6.92 -13.37
CA LYS A 29 7.51 -6.88 -12.12
C LYS A 29 6.21 -7.62 -12.32
N GLY A 30 5.76 -8.36 -11.30
CA GLY A 30 4.46 -9.02 -11.32
C GLY A 30 4.42 -10.35 -12.08
N PRO A 31 3.20 -10.82 -12.43
CA PRO A 31 1.91 -10.17 -12.21
C PRO A 31 1.54 -9.97 -10.74
N TYR A 32 0.82 -8.89 -10.46
CA TYR A 32 0.26 -8.54 -9.15
C TYR A 32 -1.18 -8.03 -9.28
N LEU A 33 -1.93 -8.13 -8.18
CA LEU A 33 -3.37 -7.88 -8.13
C LEU A 33 -3.68 -6.50 -7.53
N GLN A 34 -4.63 -5.80 -8.14
CA GLN A 34 -5.02 -4.44 -7.78
C GLN A 34 -6.53 -4.24 -7.90
N ASN A 35 -7.05 -3.20 -7.24
CA ASN A 35 -8.42 -2.68 -7.40
C ASN A 35 -9.55 -3.75 -7.46
N LEU A 36 -9.56 -4.64 -6.47
CA LEU A 36 -10.54 -5.74 -6.40
C LEU A 36 -11.94 -5.23 -6.04
N SER A 37 -12.94 -5.82 -6.69
CA SER A 37 -14.35 -5.62 -6.38
C SER A 37 -15.09 -6.96 -6.23
N ARG A 38 -16.42 -6.90 -6.10
CA ARG A 38 -17.31 -8.08 -6.10
C ARG A 38 -17.43 -8.76 -7.47
N SER A 39 -16.96 -8.12 -8.53
CA SER A 39 -17.12 -8.62 -9.91
C SER A 39 -15.96 -8.30 -10.84
N SER A 40 -14.86 -7.78 -10.30
CA SER A 40 -13.67 -7.47 -11.08
C SER A 40 -12.39 -7.49 -10.24
N VAL A 41 -11.26 -7.62 -10.93
CA VAL A 41 -9.92 -7.37 -10.40
C VAL A 41 -9.08 -6.72 -11.50
N THR A 42 -8.10 -5.90 -11.12
CA THR A 42 -7.07 -5.40 -12.04
C THR A 42 -5.82 -6.26 -11.91
N LEU A 43 -5.36 -6.82 -13.03
CA LEU A 43 -4.05 -7.46 -13.12
C LEU A 43 -3.04 -6.47 -13.66
N MET A 44 -1.92 -6.34 -12.97
CA MET A 44 -0.82 -5.47 -13.36
C MET A 44 0.49 -6.24 -13.48
N TRP A 45 1.31 -5.87 -14.46
CA TRP A 45 2.69 -6.35 -14.57
C TRP A 45 3.52 -5.39 -15.42
N GLU A 46 4.83 -5.45 -15.25
CA GLU A 46 5.78 -4.73 -16.10
C GLU A 46 6.63 -5.74 -16.86
N THR A 47 6.89 -5.48 -18.15
CA THR A 47 7.77 -6.29 -18.98
C THR A 47 9.03 -5.54 -19.37
N ARG A 48 10.14 -6.26 -19.62
CA ARG A 48 11.37 -5.66 -20.16
C ARG A 48 11.26 -5.24 -21.63
N ARG A 49 10.34 -5.88 -22.35
CA ARG A 49 10.03 -5.66 -23.77
C ARG A 49 8.57 -6.01 -24.00
N GLY A 50 7.93 -5.35 -24.96
CA GLY A 50 6.56 -5.69 -25.37
C GLY A 50 6.44 -7.19 -25.68
N CYS A 51 5.36 -7.81 -25.19
CA CYS A 51 5.11 -9.25 -25.30
C CYS A 51 3.75 -9.48 -25.96
N THR A 52 3.56 -10.65 -26.55
CA THR A 52 2.21 -11.14 -26.91
C THR A 52 1.90 -12.36 -26.06
N GLY A 53 0.65 -12.54 -25.68
CA GLY A 53 0.23 -13.73 -24.95
C GLY A 53 -1.22 -13.66 -24.53
N GLU A 54 -1.52 -14.15 -23.34
CA GLU A 54 -2.89 -14.22 -22.84
C GLU A 54 -2.95 -14.21 -21.31
N ILE A 55 -4.10 -13.79 -20.80
CA ILE A 55 -4.51 -14.00 -19.41
C ILE A 55 -5.57 -15.10 -19.44
N ALA A 56 -5.30 -16.22 -18.77
CA ALA A 56 -6.31 -17.25 -18.50
C ALA A 56 -6.88 -17.05 -17.10
N ILE A 57 -8.21 -17.06 -16.96
CA ILE A 57 -8.94 -16.93 -15.69
C ILE A 57 -9.85 -18.14 -15.51
N GLY A 58 -9.66 -18.89 -14.42
CA GLY A 58 -10.32 -20.18 -14.18
C GLY A 58 -9.45 -21.37 -14.56
N GLU A 59 -10.04 -22.56 -14.62
CA GLU A 59 -9.34 -23.82 -14.93
C GLU A 59 -10.03 -24.61 -16.02
N GLY A 60 -9.24 -25.40 -16.76
CA GLY A 60 -9.75 -26.35 -17.76
C GLY A 60 -10.36 -25.67 -18.98
N ALA A 61 -11.30 -26.37 -19.63
CA ALA A 61 -11.94 -25.91 -20.86
C ALA A 61 -12.85 -24.68 -20.67
N ASP A 62 -13.21 -24.36 -19.42
CA ASP A 62 -14.09 -23.24 -19.07
C ASP A 62 -13.30 -21.96 -18.71
N ALA A 63 -11.97 -22.00 -18.79
CA ALA A 63 -11.14 -20.84 -18.52
C ALA A 63 -11.43 -19.72 -19.54
N ARG A 64 -11.72 -18.52 -19.03
CA ARG A 64 -11.86 -17.33 -19.86
C ARG A 64 -10.48 -16.82 -20.20
N THR A 65 -10.22 -16.60 -21.50
CA THR A 65 -8.97 -16.00 -21.96
C THR A 65 -9.16 -14.54 -22.39
N LEU A 66 -8.17 -13.71 -22.13
CA LEU A 66 -8.06 -12.34 -22.61
C LEU A 66 -6.72 -12.18 -23.33
N PRO A 67 -6.67 -11.57 -24.53
CA PRO A 67 -5.40 -11.40 -25.24
C PRO A 67 -4.50 -10.37 -24.56
N VAL A 68 -3.20 -10.65 -24.53
CA VAL A 68 -2.15 -9.69 -24.17
C VAL A 68 -1.44 -9.28 -25.45
N THR A 69 -1.33 -7.98 -25.70
CA THR A 69 -0.64 -7.44 -26.88
C THR A 69 0.28 -6.30 -26.48
N PRO A 70 1.40 -6.05 -27.19
CA PRO A 70 2.32 -4.97 -26.84
C PRO A 70 1.68 -3.58 -26.81
N ALA A 71 0.65 -3.36 -27.64
CA ALA A 71 -0.09 -2.10 -27.70
C ALA A 71 -0.93 -1.83 -26.44
N GLY A 72 -1.15 -2.85 -25.60
CA GLY A 72 -1.85 -2.72 -24.32
C GLY A 72 -0.97 -2.28 -23.17
N ALA A 73 0.33 -2.05 -23.40
CA ALA A 73 1.25 -1.55 -22.38
C ALA A 73 1.48 -0.04 -22.52
N ASP A 74 1.47 0.66 -21.38
CA ASP A 74 1.96 2.04 -21.25
C ASP A 74 3.30 2.02 -20.50
N ASP A 75 4.36 2.53 -21.13
CA ASP A 75 5.74 2.49 -20.60
C ASP A 75 6.16 1.09 -20.07
N GLY A 76 5.74 0.04 -20.78
CA GLY A 76 6.04 -1.36 -20.44
C GLY A 76 5.16 -1.99 -19.36
N ILE A 77 4.23 -1.21 -18.77
CA ILE A 77 3.25 -1.66 -17.77
C ILE A 77 1.93 -2.01 -18.45
N TYR A 78 1.40 -3.17 -18.11
CA TYR A 78 0.07 -3.61 -18.49
C TYR A 78 -0.85 -3.44 -17.29
N GLU A 79 -2.02 -2.87 -17.53
CA GLU A 79 -3.09 -2.71 -16.55
C GLU A 79 -4.39 -3.25 -17.15
N ILE A 80 -4.78 -4.46 -16.77
CA ILE A 80 -5.91 -5.16 -17.38
C ILE A 80 -6.99 -5.43 -16.36
N VAL A 81 -8.16 -4.82 -16.56
CA VAL A 81 -9.36 -5.07 -15.75
C VAL A 81 -10.05 -6.35 -16.23
N VAL A 82 -10.07 -7.36 -15.37
CA VAL A 82 -10.86 -8.58 -15.56
C VAL A 82 -12.22 -8.37 -14.90
N SER A 83 -13.27 -8.16 -15.70
CA SER A 83 -14.64 -7.89 -15.22
C SER A 83 -15.58 -9.08 -15.39
N GLY A 84 -16.81 -9.02 -14.85
CA GLY A 84 -17.81 -10.08 -15.02
C GLY A 84 -17.54 -11.34 -14.18
N LEU A 85 -16.84 -11.17 -13.06
CA LEU A 85 -16.57 -12.22 -12.09
C LEU A 85 -17.75 -12.39 -11.12
N GLU A 86 -17.89 -13.59 -10.56
CA GLU A 86 -18.89 -13.89 -9.54
C GLU A 86 -18.43 -13.43 -8.17
N THR A 87 -19.35 -12.89 -7.36
CA THR A 87 -19.07 -12.38 -6.01
C THR A 87 -18.65 -13.49 -5.05
N GLY A 88 -17.64 -13.19 -4.21
CA GLY A 88 -17.11 -14.12 -3.21
C GLY A 88 -16.47 -15.39 -3.77
N ARG A 89 -16.15 -15.44 -5.08
CA ARG A 89 -15.59 -16.62 -5.73
C ARG A 89 -14.07 -16.53 -5.84
N ARG A 90 -13.40 -17.67 -5.62
CA ARG A 90 -11.97 -17.86 -5.87
C ARG A 90 -11.71 -18.19 -7.34
N TYR A 91 -10.70 -17.55 -7.91
CA TYR A 91 -10.22 -17.76 -9.26
C TYR A 91 -8.72 -18.03 -9.25
N ARG A 92 -8.29 -19.00 -10.06
CA ARG A 92 -6.89 -19.09 -10.48
C ARG A 92 -6.71 -18.30 -11.76
N TYR A 93 -5.52 -17.74 -11.94
CA TYR A 93 -5.16 -17.06 -13.17
C TYR A 93 -3.76 -17.44 -13.62
N THR A 94 -3.49 -17.25 -14.91
CA THR A 94 -2.15 -17.34 -15.49
C THR A 94 -1.98 -16.18 -16.46
N VAL A 95 -0.90 -15.43 -16.33
CA VAL A 95 -0.47 -14.43 -17.31
C VAL A 95 0.68 -15.03 -18.10
N SER A 96 0.51 -15.11 -19.41
CA SER A 96 1.52 -15.58 -20.36
C SER A 96 2.00 -14.42 -21.21
N CYS A 97 3.32 -14.29 -21.35
CA CYS A 97 4.00 -13.34 -22.21
C CYS A 97 5.12 -14.09 -22.96
N ASP A 98 5.00 -14.21 -24.29
CA ASP A 98 5.87 -15.03 -25.12
C ASP A 98 5.97 -16.47 -24.55
N ASP A 99 7.17 -16.95 -24.19
CA ASP A 99 7.41 -18.29 -23.64
C ASP A 99 7.39 -18.34 -22.09
N GLU A 100 7.06 -17.24 -21.41
CA GLU A 100 7.02 -17.16 -19.95
C GLU A 100 5.58 -17.07 -19.44
N SER A 101 5.24 -17.87 -18.43
CA SER A 101 3.93 -17.84 -17.77
C SER A 101 4.09 -17.78 -16.26
N VAL A 102 3.27 -16.95 -15.63
CA VAL A 102 3.22 -16.82 -14.17
C VAL A 102 1.78 -16.97 -13.70
N ALA A 103 1.56 -17.86 -12.74
CA ALA A 103 0.23 -18.20 -12.21
C ALA A 103 0.03 -17.69 -10.79
N GLY A 104 -1.20 -17.32 -10.46
CA GLY A 104 -1.62 -16.87 -9.12
C GLY A 104 -3.08 -17.21 -8.87
N GLU A 105 -3.60 -16.73 -7.73
CA GLU A 105 -5.01 -16.86 -7.39
C GLU A 105 -5.50 -15.65 -6.59
N PHE A 106 -6.81 -15.43 -6.63
CA PHE A 106 -7.47 -14.40 -5.84
C PHE A 106 -8.91 -14.79 -5.55
N ALA A 107 -9.55 -14.10 -4.60
CA ALA A 107 -10.99 -14.18 -4.40
C ALA A 107 -11.60 -12.78 -4.57
N THR A 108 -12.69 -12.67 -5.33
CA THR A 108 -13.47 -11.41 -5.39
C THR A 108 -14.05 -11.07 -4.03
N ALA A 109 -14.26 -9.78 -3.77
CA ALA A 109 -14.85 -9.34 -2.51
C ALA A 109 -16.21 -10.04 -2.26
N PRO A 110 -16.50 -10.48 -1.03
CA PRO A 110 -17.75 -11.14 -0.71
C PRO A 110 -18.90 -10.13 -0.55
N ALA A 111 -20.11 -10.65 -0.36
CA ALA A 111 -21.27 -9.84 -0.01
C ALA A 111 -21.13 -9.21 1.40
N PRO A 112 -21.88 -8.12 1.70
CA PRO A 112 -21.99 -7.58 3.05
C PRO A 112 -22.36 -8.65 4.09
N GLY A 113 -21.89 -8.47 5.32
CA GLY A 113 -22.12 -9.37 6.46
C GLY A 113 -21.13 -10.53 6.58
N MET A 114 -20.28 -10.76 5.58
CA MET A 114 -19.25 -11.81 5.64
C MET A 114 -18.04 -11.37 6.49
N PRO A 115 -17.38 -12.30 7.19
CA PRO A 115 -16.12 -12.03 7.88
C PRO A 115 -15.05 -11.49 6.93
N ILE A 116 -14.16 -10.65 7.46
CA ILE A 116 -12.98 -10.16 6.72
C ILE A 116 -11.72 -10.37 7.55
N ALA A 117 -10.63 -10.75 6.88
CA ALA A 117 -9.30 -10.84 7.46
C ALA A 117 -8.32 -10.08 6.56
N PHE A 118 -7.54 -9.15 7.11
CA PHE A 118 -6.56 -8.41 6.33
C PHE A 118 -5.29 -8.15 7.13
N VAL A 119 -4.20 -7.89 6.43
CA VAL A 119 -2.91 -7.57 7.02
C VAL A 119 -2.56 -6.11 6.75
N VAL A 120 -1.98 -5.44 7.75
CA VAL A 120 -1.54 -4.04 7.66
C VAL A 120 -0.04 -3.96 7.97
N PHE A 121 0.71 -3.29 7.11
CA PHE A 121 2.16 -3.08 7.28
C PHE A 121 2.62 -1.85 6.50
N GLY A 122 3.80 -1.32 6.81
CA GLY A 122 4.43 -0.28 6.01
C GLY A 122 5.82 0.09 6.51
N ASP A 123 6.40 1.09 5.85
CA ASP A 123 7.81 1.49 6.04
C ASP A 123 8.76 0.31 5.73
N SER A 124 8.55 -0.37 4.60
CA SER A 124 9.31 -1.55 4.17
C SER A 124 10.68 -1.23 3.56
N ARG A 125 10.95 0.05 3.26
CA ARG A 125 12.17 0.53 2.62
C ARG A 125 13.48 0.30 3.39
N SER A 126 14.59 0.56 2.70
CA SER A 126 15.96 0.78 3.23
C SER A 126 16.66 -0.43 3.89
N ASN A 127 15.95 -1.50 4.25
CA ASN A 127 16.54 -2.73 4.81
C ASN A 127 15.84 -3.98 4.25
N ALA A 128 16.29 -4.40 3.06
CA ALA A 128 15.74 -5.53 2.32
C ALA A 128 15.71 -6.86 3.09
N SER A 129 16.65 -7.09 4.02
CA SER A 129 16.64 -8.33 4.83
C SER A 129 15.52 -8.32 5.85
N ALA A 130 15.29 -7.21 6.55
CA ALA A 130 14.19 -7.10 7.49
C ALA A 130 12.85 -7.14 6.76
N HIS A 131 12.76 -6.45 5.62
CA HIS A 131 11.59 -6.48 4.75
C HIS A 131 11.23 -7.89 4.31
N ARG A 132 12.20 -8.65 3.76
CA ARG A 132 11.98 -10.04 3.38
C ARG A 132 11.48 -10.89 4.54
N ASN A 133 12.07 -10.77 5.73
CA ASN A 133 11.65 -11.56 6.89
C ASN A 133 10.21 -11.24 7.33
N VAL A 134 9.78 -9.97 7.26
CA VAL A 134 8.38 -9.59 7.55
C VAL A 134 7.45 -10.19 6.51
N ILE A 135 7.77 -10.07 5.22
CA ILE A 135 6.95 -10.60 4.12
C ILE A 135 6.85 -12.13 4.18
N GLU A 136 7.94 -12.84 4.48
CA GLU A 136 7.95 -14.29 4.69
C GLU A 136 7.03 -14.72 5.83
N GLN A 137 6.92 -13.91 6.89
CA GLN A 137 5.99 -14.18 7.98
C GLN A 137 4.54 -13.86 7.60
N ILE A 138 4.28 -12.78 6.84
CA ILE A 138 2.94 -12.45 6.32
C ILE A 138 2.43 -13.54 5.39
N ARG A 139 3.29 -14.15 4.58
CA ARG A 139 2.93 -15.26 3.67
C ARG A 139 2.46 -16.54 4.37
N ARG A 140 2.61 -16.63 5.68
CA ARG A 140 2.06 -17.73 6.50
C ARG A 140 0.63 -17.44 6.98
N GLU A 141 0.18 -16.21 6.83
CA GLU A 141 -1.20 -15.80 7.07
C GLU A 141 -2.06 -16.06 5.82
N VAL A 142 -3.38 -15.97 5.97
CA VAL A 142 -4.34 -16.11 4.86
C VAL A 142 -5.23 -14.85 4.81
N PRO A 143 -4.69 -13.68 4.46
CA PRO A 143 -5.48 -12.46 4.37
C PRO A 143 -6.33 -12.45 3.10
N ASP A 144 -7.45 -11.72 3.14
CA ASP A 144 -8.28 -11.40 1.99
C ASP A 144 -7.62 -10.32 1.11
N PHE A 145 -6.89 -9.39 1.73
CA PHE A 145 -6.14 -8.31 1.10
C PHE A 145 -5.11 -7.71 2.07
N LEU A 146 -4.29 -6.81 1.55
CA LEU A 146 -3.21 -6.13 2.25
C LEU A 146 -3.44 -4.61 2.26
N LEU A 147 -3.13 -3.96 3.38
CA LEU A 147 -3.11 -2.50 3.52
C LEU A 147 -1.68 -2.02 3.78
N GLY A 148 -1.21 -1.09 2.94
CA GLY A 148 0.09 -0.47 3.08
C GLY A 148 -0.01 0.89 3.78
N THR A 149 0.77 1.15 4.82
CA THR A 149 0.83 2.48 5.47
C THR A 149 1.81 3.45 4.79
N GLY A 150 2.30 3.15 3.59
CA GLY A 150 3.23 3.99 2.83
C GLY A 150 4.72 3.74 3.14
N ASP A 151 5.59 4.48 2.46
CA ASP A 151 7.06 4.36 2.50
C ASP A 151 7.53 2.97 2.04
N MET A 152 7.06 2.56 0.86
CA MET A 152 7.49 1.33 0.19
C MET A 152 8.94 1.43 -0.29
N VAL A 153 9.37 2.64 -0.68
CA VAL A 153 10.74 2.93 -1.15
C VAL A 153 11.33 4.13 -0.41
N ASP A 154 12.66 4.25 -0.42
CA ASP A 154 13.41 5.33 0.26
C ASP A 154 13.48 6.63 -0.55
N ASP A 155 13.37 6.55 -1.86
CA ASP A 155 13.24 7.68 -2.77
C ASP A 155 12.37 7.24 -3.95
N GLY A 156 11.15 7.77 -4.01
CA GLY A 156 10.16 7.47 -5.03
C GLY A 156 10.65 7.69 -6.46
N SER A 157 11.70 8.47 -6.68
CA SER A 157 12.28 8.69 -8.02
C SER A 157 13.24 7.59 -8.45
N LYS A 158 13.61 6.67 -7.54
CA LYS A 158 14.62 5.64 -7.78
C LYS A 158 13.98 4.33 -8.18
N GLU A 159 13.96 4.12 -9.49
CA GLU A 159 13.41 2.92 -10.09
C GLU A 159 13.99 1.60 -9.55
N ARG A 160 15.26 1.58 -9.18
CA ARG A 160 15.90 0.41 -8.55
C ARG A 160 15.25 0.02 -7.23
N GLN A 161 14.76 0.99 -6.46
CA GLN A 161 14.14 0.71 -5.16
C GLN A 161 12.73 0.16 -5.33
N TRP A 162 11.98 0.64 -6.33
CA TRP A 162 10.72 0.01 -6.72
C TRP A 162 10.94 -1.42 -7.20
N GLN A 163 12.01 -1.67 -7.98
CA GLN A 163 12.36 -3.03 -8.35
C GLN A 163 12.63 -3.92 -7.12
N GLU A 164 13.41 -3.46 -6.15
CA GLU A 164 13.68 -4.20 -4.91
C GLU A 164 12.40 -4.50 -4.11
N PHE A 165 11.47 -3.53 -4.02
CA PHE A 165 10.16 -3.74 -3.42
C PHE A 165 9.37 -4.88 -4.10
N PHE A 166 9.26 -4.85 -5.43
CA PHE A 166 8.55 -5.88 -6.19
C PHE A 166 9.28 -7.23 -6.21
N ASP A 167 10.61 -7.25 -6.13
CA ASP A 167 11.39 -8.48 -6.01
C ASP A 167 11.13 -9.19 -4.67
N ILE A 168 10.87 -8.43 -3.60
CA ILE A 168 10.58 -8.97 -2.26
C ILE A 168 9.10 -9.35 -2.12
N GLU A 169 8.19 -8.48 -2.56
CA GLU A 169 6.75 -8.67 -2.35
C GLU A 169 6.05 -9.43 -3.49
N GLY A 170 6.73 -9.66 -4.61
CA GLY A 170 6.11 -10.17 -5.84
C GLY A 170 5.31 -11.47 -5.68
N GLU A 171 5.78 -12.42 -4.86
CA GLU A 171 5.01 -13.64 -4.59
C GLU A 171 3.78 -13.37 -3.72
N LEU A 172 3.86 -12.45 -2.76
CA LEU A 172 2.74 -12.07 -1.91
C LEU A 172 1.66 -11.31 -2.71
N LEU A 173 2.08 -10.36 -3.56
CA LEU A 173 1.20 -9.52 -4.38
C LEU A 173 0.54 -10.26 -5.55
N ARG A 174 1.04 -11.46 -5.89
CA ARG A 174 0.45 -12.36 -6.87
C ARG A 174 -0.81 -13.07 -6.34
N GLU A 175 -0.91 -13.18 -5.03
CA GLU A 175 -2.01 -13.90 -4.35
C GLU A 175 -2.92 -12.96 -3.56
N ASN A 176 -2.50 -11.71 -3.36
CA ASN A 176 -3.21 -10.75 -2.52
C ASN A 176 -3.23 -9.36 -3.16
N VAL A 177 -4.38 -8.71 -3.08
CA VAL A 177 -4.54 -7.32 -3.53
C VAL A 177 -3.94 -6.40 -2.47
N PHE A 178 -3.22 -5.36 -2.91
CA PHE A 178 -2.54 -4.42 -2.02
C PHE A 178 -3.05 -2.99 -2.20
N TYR A 179 -3.52 -2.39 -1.10
CA TYR A 179 -4.00 -1.01 -1.06
C TYR A 179 -3.05 -0.14 -0.22
N PRO A 180 -2.04 0.49 -0.84
CA PRO A 180 -1.11 1.36 -0.13
C PRO A 180 -1.67 2.77 0.06
N ALA A 181 -1.29 3.41 1.17
CA ALA A 181 -1.25 4.86 1.30
C ALA A 181 0.07 5.39 0.71
N VAL A 182 0.08 6.65 0.30
CA VAL A 182 1.32 7.31 -0.14
C VAL A 182 2.13 7.84 1.07
N GLY A 183 3.37 7.37 1.20
CA GLY A 183 4.34 7.84 2.18
C GLY A 183 5.04 9.14 1.76
N ASN A 184 5.89 9.67 2.63
CA ASN A 184 6.68 10.85 2.28
C ASN A 184 7.91 10.50 1.42
N HIS A 185 8.39 9.26 1.48
CA HIS A 185 9.49 8.79 0.63
C HIS A 185 9.03 8.30 -0.74
N ASP A 186 7.76 7.91 -0.91
CA ASP A 186 7.22 7.42 -2.20
C ASP A 186 7.07 8.53 -3.28
N ARG A 187 7.38 9.77 -2.92
CA ARG A 187 7.11 10.98 -3.71
C ARG A 187 8.37 11.53 -4.39
N GLN A 188 8.20 12.20 -5.53
CA GLN A 188 9.28 12.81 -6.32
C GLN A 188 9.21 14.36 -6.27
N GLY A 189 10.25 15.03 -6.79
CA GLY A 189 10.24 16.48 -6.99
C GLY A 189 10.18 17.30 -5.70
N ARG A 190 10.92 16.89 -4.66
CA ARG A 190 10.85 17.43 -3.27
C ARG A 190 9.52 17.13 -2.57
N GLY A 191 8.92 15.98 -2.85
CA GLY A 191 7.64 15.60 -2.27
C GLY A 191 6.49 16.43 -2.84
N ARG A 192 6.43 16.60 -4.17
CA ARG A 192 5.30 17.26 -4.86
C ARG A 192 4.43 16.26 -5.58
N THR A 193 5.03 15.35 -6.32
CA THR A 193 4.31 14.33 -7.11
C THR A 193 4.53 12.94 -6.53
N ALA A 194 3.72 11.98 -6.98
CA ALA A 194 3.78 10.57 -6.59
C ALA A 194 3.70 9.73 -7.87
N ASP A 195 4.52 10.09 -8.86
CA ASP A 195 4.42 9.62 -10.24
C ASP A 195 4.73 8.13 -10.34
N SER A 196 5.83 7.66 -9.74
CA SER A 196 6.14 6.22 -9.72
C SER A 196 5.13 5.42 -8.91
N TYR A 197 4.61 5.99 -7.83
CA TYR A 197 3.55 5.35 -7.04
C TYR A 197 2.30 5.13 -7.92
N ARG A 198 1.83 6.17 -8.63
CA ARG A 198 0.68 6.06 -9.55
C ARG A 198 0.97 5.17 -10.75
N LYS A 199 2.21 5.14 -11.22
CA LYS A 199 2.65 4.23 -12.28
C LYS A 199 2.53 2.76 -11.86
N TYR A 200 2.83 2.42 -10.61
CA TYR A 200 2.92 1.03 -10.15
C TYR A 200 1.69 0.51 -9.42
N PHE A 201 0.69 1.35 -9.16
CA PHE A 201 -0.52 0.95 -8.46
C PHE A 201 -1.75 1.50 -9.16
N SER A 202 -2.62 0.60 -9.62
CA SER A 202 -3.98 0.90 -10.08
C SER A 202 -4.92 0.90 -8.89
N LEU A 203 -5.39 2.07 -8.48
CA LEU A 203 -6.19 2.25 -7.27
C LEU A 203 -7.53 2.92 -7.61
N PRO A 204 -8.52 2.91 -6.70
CA PRO A 204 -9.77 3.59 -6.98
C PRO A 204 -9.58 5.09 -7.29
N GLU A 205 -10.15 5.55 -8.39
CA GLU A 205 -10.05 6.93 -8.87
C GLU A 205 -11.17 7.85 -8.33
N ASN A 206 -11.77 7.51 -7.19
CA ASN A 206 -12.96 8.18 -6.64
C ASN A 206 -12.66 9.45 -5.82
N SER A 207 -11.65 10.21 -6.24
CA SER A 207 -11.19 11.40 -5.54
C SER A 207 -10.72 12.48 -6.52
N ARG A 208 -10.45 13.70 -6.03
CA ARG A 208 -9.99 14.80 -6.89
C ARG A 208 -8.52 14.66 -7.31
N GLU A 209 -7.76 13.83 -6.59
CA GLU A 209 -6.42 13.41 -6.96
C GLU A 209 -6.42 11.89 -7.03
N PRO A 210 -6.87 11.32 -8.17
CA PRO A 210 -7.00 9.89 -8.35
C PRO A 210 -5.79 9.13 -7.79
N GLU A 211 -6.09 8.02 -7.11
CA GLU A 211 -5.15 7.02 -6.58
C GLU A 211 -4.27 7.47 -5.41
N ARG A 212 -4.13 8.79 -5.14
CA ARG A 212 -3.39 9.29 -3.97
C ARG A 212 -4.14 9.12 -2.67
N TYR A 213 -5.43 9.39 -2.71
CA TYR A 213 -6.38 9.10 -1.64
C TYR A 213 -7.67 8.62 -2.27
N TYR A 214 -8.28 7.63 -1.65
CA TYR A 214 -9.36 6.87 -2.25
C TYR A 214 -10.14 6.09 -1.21
N ALA A 215 -11.30 5.61 -1.61
CA ALA A 215 -12.18 4.78 -0.80
C ALA A 215 -12.48 3.45 -1.51
N PHE A 216 -12.58 2.36 -0.75
CA PHE A 216 -13.10 1.10 -1.28
C PHE A 216 -13.93 0.36 -0.22
N THR A 217 -14.80 -0.52 -0.67
CA THR A 217 -15.63 -1.36 0.21
C THR A 217 -15.22 -2.82 0.04
N TYR A 218 -15.01 -3.51 1.15
CA TYR A 218 -14.84 -4.95 1.19
C TYR A 218 -15.79 -5.53 2.24
N ALA A 219 -16.69 -6.42 1.84
CA ALA A 219 -17.82 -6.88 2.67
C ALA A 219 -18.59 -5.71 3.31
N SER A 220 -18.74 -5.71 4.64
CA SER A 220 -19.39 -4.65 5.43
C SER A 220 -18.43 -3.59 6.00
N ALA A 221 -17.27 -3.40 5.38
CA ALA A 221 -16.30 -2.40 5.81
C ALA A 221 -15.97 -1.43 4.68
N ARG A 222 -16.02 -0.13 5.02
CA ARG A 222 -15.49 0.95 4.18
C ARG A 222 -14.04 1.24 4.62
N PHE A 223 -13.14 1.26 3.66
CA PHE A 223 -11.74 1.63 3.84
C PHE A 223 -11.51 2.98 3.19
N LEU A 224 -10.88 3.89 3.93
CA LEU A 224 -10.48 5.21 3.46
C LEU A 224 -8.95 5.29 3.54
N VAL A 225 -8.31 5.42 2.39
CA VAL A 225 -6.85 5.57 2.29
C VAL A 225 -6.54 7.04 2.02
N LEU A 226 -5.78 7.68 2.89
CA LEU A 226 -5.57 9.13 2.90
C LEU A 226 -4.12 9.50 2.58
N ASP A 227 -3.95 10.61 1.86
CA ASP A 227 -2.64 11.24 1.65
C ASP A 227 -2.39 12.26 2.76
N SER A 228 -1.65 11.81 3.77
CA SER A 228 -1.31 12.59 4.97
C SER A 228 -0.10 13.53 4.81
N ASN A 229 0.48 13.65 3.61
CA ASN A 229 1.63 14.53 3.41
C ASN A 229 1.24 16.00 3.55
N ALA A 230 2.05 16.79 4.25
CA ALA A 230 1.79 18.21 4.49
C ALA A 230 1.48 19.01 3.20
N TYR A 231 2.22 18.73 2.11
CA TYR A 231 2.00 19.41 0.82
C TYR A 231 0.62 19.12 0.22
N SER A 232 0.03 17.95 0.50
CA SER A 232 -1.27 17.52 -0.04
C SER A 232 -2.43 18.38 0.46
N PHE A 233 -2.33 18.92 1.67
CA PHE A 233 -3.31 19.86 2.23
C PHE A 233 -3.30 21.22 1.53
N SER A 234 -2.17 21.61 0.94
CA SER A 234 -2.09 22.86 0.17
C SER A 234 -2.64 22.72 -1.25
N LEU A 235 -2.78 21.49 -1.74
CA LEU A 235 -3.24 21.18 -3.10
C LEU A 235 -4.74 20.91 -3.17
N THR A 236 -5.30 20.29 -2.13
CA THR A 236 -6.67 19.78 -2.19
C THR A 236 -7.44 19.94 -0.90
N ASP A 237 -8.74 20.09 -1.08
CA ASP A 237 -9.76 19.95 -0.07
C ASP A 237 -10.04 18.45 0.21
N GLN A 238 -9.01 17.73 0.64
CA GLN A 238 -9.10 16.32 1.03
C GLN A 238 -9.95 16.16 2.30
N THR A 239 -10.01 17.18 3.16
CA THR A 239 -10.78 17.13 4.41
C THR A 239 -12.28 17.11 4.13
N ASP A 240 -12.79 17.93 3.21
CA ASP A 240 -14.22 17.85 2.87
C ASP A 240 -14.54 16.56 2.10
N TRP A 241 -13.61 16.04 1.28
CA TRP A 241 -13.77 14.71 0.68
C TRP A 241 -13.88 13.62 1.75
N LEU A 242 -13.00 13.64 2.75
CA LEU A 242 -13.04 12.71 3.88
C LEU A 242 -14.37 12.79 4.63
N GLU A 243 -14.85 14.01 4.97
CA GLU A 243 -16.13 14.15 5.66
C GLU A 243 -17.30 13.60 4.83
N ARG A 244 -17.30 13.84 3.50
CA ARG A 244 -18.32 13.26 2.61
C ARG A 244 -18.29 11.74 2.56
N GLU A 245 -17.12 11.13 2.47
CA GLU A 245 -16.99 9.66 2.45
C GLU A 245 -17.39 9.03 3.79
N LEU A 246 -17.02 9.66 4.92
CA LEU A 246 -17.45 9.24 6.25
C LEU A 246 -18.96 9.33 6.42
N GLN A 247 -19.57 10.42 5.94
CA GLN A 247 -21.02 10.59 5.96
C GLN A 247 -21.71 9.53 5.08
N ALA A 248 -21.23 9.33 3.85
CA ALA A 248 -21.78 8.33 2.92
C ALA A 248 -21.72 6.92 3.52
N ALA A 249 -20.58 6.53 4.11
CA ALA A 249 -20.43 5.25 4.80
C ALA A 249 -21.44 5.08 5.95
N ARG A 250 -21.73 6.15 6.70
CA ARG A 250 -22.72 6.10 7.78
C ARG A 250 -24.18 6.11 7.31
N LEU A 251 -24.44 6.52 6.07
CA LEU A 251 -25.76 6.41 5.45
C LEU A 251 -26.00 5.05 4.77
N ASP A 252 -24.94 4.33 4.38
CA ASP A 252 -25.04 3.06 3.64
C ASP A 252 -25.32 1.84 4.56
N PRO A 253 -26.53 1.24 4.56
CA PRO A 253 -26.94 0.17 5.48
C PRO A 253 -26.02 -1.06 5.48
N ASP A 254 -25.26 -1.28 4.41
CA ASP A 254 -24.37 -2.44 4.26
C ASP A 254 -23.02 -2.25 4.98
N ILE A 255 -22.69 -1.01 5.39
CA ILE A 255 -21.43 -0.66 6.05
C ILE A 255 -21.57 -0.62 7.58
N GLU A 256 -20.88 -1.55 8.25
CA GLU A 256 -20.77 -1.60 9.71
C GLU A 256 -19.50 -0.87 10.18
N HIS A 257 -18.37 -1.15 9.51
CA HIS A 257 -17.04 -0.69 9.91
C HIS A 257 -16.49 0.38 8.98
N ILE A 258 -15.74 1.32 9.55
CA ILE A 258 -14.95 2.28 8.78
C ILE A 258 -13.51 2.19 9.27
N PHE A 259 -12.59 1.83 8.38
CA PHE A 259 -11.16 1.82 8.66
C PHE A 259 -10.49 2.93 7.87
N VAL A 260 -9.49 3.57 8.49
CA VAL A 260 -8.69 4.61 7.85
C VAL A 260 -7.23 4.19 7.83
N THR A 261 -6.59 4.31 6.68
CA THR A 261 -5.14 4.11 6.53
C THR A 261 -4.52 5.40 6.02
N MET A 262 -3.42 5.82 6.64
CA MET A 262 -2.63 6.98 6.20
C MET A 262 -1.17 6.76 6.55
N HIS A 263 -0.25 7.58 6.04
CA HIS A 263 1.16 7.42 6.39
C HIS A 263 1.53 7.97 7.76
N HIS A 264 1.25 9.24 8.04
CA HIS A 264 1.70 9.88 9.27
C HIS A 264 0.67 9.75 10.41
N PRO A 265 1.09 9.39 11.63
CA PRO A 265 0.16 9.17 12.74
C PRO A 265 -0.27 10.47 13.43
N PRO A 266 -1.55 10.64 13.81
CA PRO A 266 -1.99 11.73 14.67
C PRO A 266 -1.45 11.63 16.10
N TYR A 267 -1.14 10.42 16.57
CA TYR A 267 -0.61 10.13 17.91
C TYR A 267 0.58 9.19 17.81
N SER A 268 1.71 9.59 18.37
CA SER A 268 2.89 8.73 18.50
C SER A 268 3.85 9.29 19.55
N VAL A 269 4.52 8.39 20.27
CA VAL A 269 5.60 8.72 21.22
C VAL A 269 6.98 8.29 20.71
N ALA A 270 7.06 7.81 19.46
CA ALA A 270 8.30 7.46 18.79
C ALA A 270 9.06 8.70 18.30
N LEU A 271 10.12 8.50 17.52
CA LEU A 271 11.11 9.53 17.18
C LEU A 271 10.48 10.79 16.55
N HIS A 272 9.53 10.63 15.64
CA HIS A 272 8.88 11.75 14.94
C HIS A 272 7.66 12.28 15.71
N GLY A 273 6.97 11.41 16.43
CA GLY A 273 5.84 11.79 17.28
C GLY A 273 4.55 12.04 16.49
N GLY A 274 3.46 12.32 17.21
CA GLY A 274 2.16 12.52 16.58
C GLY A 274 2.03 13.86 15.84
N GLN A 275 1.42 13.83 14.64
CA GLN A 275 1.22 15.01 13.82
C GLN A 275 0.04 15.85 14.30
N LYS A 276 0.37 17.04 14.82
CA LYS A 276 -0.60 18.00 15.36
C LYS A 276 -1.67 18.40 14.34
N GLU A 277 -1.27 18.73 13.11
CA GLU A 277 -2.23 19.21 12.09
C GLU A 277 -3.24 18.12 11.71
N LEU A 278 -2.80 16.87 11.52
CA LEU A 278 -3.69 15.74 11.25
C LEU A 278 -4.63 15.49 12.43
N ARG A 279 -4.09 15.58 13.65
CA ARG A 279 -4.87 15.45 14.87
C ARG A 279 -5.99 16.47 14.93
N GLU A 280 -5.70 17.74 14.70
CA GLU A 280 -6.69 18.82 14.77
C GLU A 280 -7.73 18.75 13.64
N ARG A 281 -7.33 18.35 12.43
CA ARG A 281 -8.22 18.32 11.26
C ARG A 281 -9.09 17.08 11.19
N TRP A 282 -8.53 15.89 11.42
CA TRP A 282 -9.20 14.63 11.05
C TRP A 282 -9.70 13.82 12.24
N THR A 283 -9.02 13.86 13.40
CA THR A 283 -9.48 13.07 14.56
C THR A 283 -10.88 13.47 15.06
N PRO A 284 -11.31 14.75 15.01
CA PRO A 284 -12.69 15.10 15.33
C PRO A 284 -13.71 14.48 14.38
N LEU A 285 -13.36 14.35 13.09
CA LEU A 285 -14.20 13.66 12.11
C LEU A 285 -14.25 12.16 12.41
N PHE A 286 -13.10 11.54 12.70
CA PHE A 286 -13.04 10.13 13.05
C PHE A 286 -13.89 9.79 14.26
N GLU A 287 -13.86 10.60 15.33
CA GLU A 287 -14.75 10.43 16.48
C GLU A 287 -16.22 10.64 16.11
N ARG A 288 -16.56 11.73 15.40
CA ARG A 288 -17.94 12.06 15.03
C ARG A 288 -18.59 10.93 14.25
N TYR A 289 -17.89 10.40 13.24
CA TYR A 289 -18.38 9.33 12.37
C TYR A 289 -18.01 7.93 12.88
N ARG A 290 -17.54 7.80 14.13
CA ARG A 290 -17.23 6.53 14.81
C ARG A 290 -16.32 5.61 13.97
N VAL A 291 -15.20 6.11 13.48
CA VAL A 291 -14.20 5.29 12.77
C VAL A 291 -13.78 4.11 13.66
N THR A 292 -13.75 2.91 13.10
CA THR A 292 -13.46 1.67 13.81
C THR A 292 -12.01 1.64 14.29
N ALA A 293 -11.06 1.86 13.37
CA ALA A 293 -9.65 1.98 13.70
C ALA A 293 -8.91 2.79 12.62
N VAL A 294 -7.79 3.38 13.03
CA VAL A 294 -6.88 4.15 12.16
C VAL A 294 -5.51 3.49 12.16
N PHE A 295 -4.95 3.25 10.97
CA PHE A 295 -3.64 2.66 10.76
C PHE A 295 -2.67 3.69 10.17
N SER A 296 -1.45 3.72 10.70
CA SER A 296 -0.39 4.61 10.24
C SER A 296 0.99 3.98 10.28
N GLY A 297 1.94 4.57 9.56
CA GLY A 297 3.35 4.18 9.51
C GLY A 297 4.23 5.33 10.02
N HIS A 298 5.27 5.67 9.25
CA HIS A 298 6.20 6.79 9.43
C HIS A 298 7.14 6.67 10.64
N ASP A 299 6.58 6.42 11.81
CA ASP A 299 7.35 6.06 12.99
C ASP A 299 7.60 4.55 12.98
N HIS A 300 8.88 4.16 12.84
CA HIS A 300 9.27 2.77 12.63
C HIS A 300 9.21 1.90 13.91
N VAL A 301 8.00 1.73 14.45
CA VAL A 301 7.70 1.02 15.68
C VAL A 301 6.28 0.46 15.64
N TYR A 302 5.96 -0.42 16.57
CA TYR A 302 4.58 -0.70 16.92
C TYR A 302 4.12 0.27 18.01
N THR A 303 3.02 0.98 17.80
CA THR A 303 2.30 1.65 18.90
C THR A 303 0.80 1.47 18.80
N ARG A 304 0.14 1.46 19.95
CA ARG A 304 -1.30 1.57 20.05
C ARG A 304 -1.66 2.77 20.91
N ALA A 305 -2.51 3.63 20.37
CA ALA A 305 -3.07 4.78 21.05
C ALA A 305 -4.60 4.76 21.01
N GLN A 306 -5.21 5.52 21.90
CA GLN A 306 -6.64 5.74 21.92
C GLN A 306 -6.94 7.20 22.24
N ASN A 307 -7.84 7.79 21.47
CA ASN A 307 -8.48 9.06 21.78
C ASN A 307 -9.97 8.82 21.66
N GLY A 308 -10.77 9.20 22.66
CA GLY A 308 -12.20 8.90 22.67
C GLY A 308 -12.50 7.42 22.42
N SER A 309 -13.31 7.16 21.39
CA SER A 309 -13.72 5.81 20.97
C SER A 309 -12.82 5.19 19.89
N VAL A 310 -12.03 6.00 19.18
CA VAL A 310 -11.20 5.55 18.06
C VAL A 310 -9.85 5.03 18.57
N ARG A 311 -9.46 3.87 18.03
CA ARG A 311 -8.14 3.27 18.25
C ARG A 311 -7.21 3.59 17.08
N TYR A 312 -5.98 3.94 17.41
CA TYR A 312 -4.94 4.32 16.46
C TYR A 312 -3.77 3.36 16.60
N PHE A 313 -3.28 2.85 15.48
CA PHE A 313 -2.17 1.90 15.44
C PHE A 313 -1.08 2.45 14.53
N VAL A 314 0.14 2.54 15.05
CA VAL A 314 1.35 2.77 14.25
C VAL A 314 1.99 1.42 13.98
N THR A 315 2.22 1.10 12.71
CA THR A 315 2.77 -0.16 12.21
C THR A 315 3.87 0.05 11.17
N GLY A 316 4.81 0.97 11.42
CA GLY A 316 5.95 1.24 10.53
C GLY A 316 7.12 0.23 10.67
N GLY A 317 6.82 -1.01 11.02
CA GLY A 317 7.81 -2.02 11.36
C GLY A 317 8.25 -2.92 10.21
N ALA A 318 7.82 -2.66 8.97
CA ALA A 318 7.90 -3.68 7.92
C ALA A 318 9.29 -3.86 7.30
N GLY A 319 10.24 -2.95 7.52
CA GLY A 319 11.61 -3.14 7.03
C GLY A 319 12.58 -2.09 7.54
N ALA A 320 12.21 -0.82 7.46
CA ALA A 320 13.10 0.29 7.78
C ALA A 320 13.61 0.24 9.24
N PRO A 321 14.80 0.81 9.55
CA PRO A 321 15.40 0.71 10.88
C PRO A 321 14.47 1.23 11.99
N VAL A 322 14.25 0.41 13.01
CA VAL A 322 13.29 0.71 14.08
C VAL A 322 13.71 1.88 14.98
N TYR A 323 12.75 2.72 15.38
CA TYR A 323 13.02 3.96 16.09
C TYR A 323 12.93 3.87 17.63
N PRO A 324 13.73 4.66 18.37
CA PRO A 324 13.52 4.83 19.81
C PRO A 324 12.27 5.70 20.07
N LYS A 325 11.84 5.77 21.34
CA LYS A 325 10.92 6.82 21.79
C LYS A 325 11.54 8.21 21.58
N ALA A 326 10.71 9.21 21.30
CA ALA A 326 11.15 10.60 21.34
C ALA A 326 11.75 10.94 22.71
N ARG A 327 12.76 11.81 22.72
CA ARG A 327 13.41 12.26 23.97
C ARG A 327 12.44 13.02 24.88
N ARG A 328 11.48 13.74 24.28
CA ARG A 328 10.46 14.55 24.95
C ARG A 328 9.15 14.47 24.16
N PRO A 329 8.39 13.36 24.26
CA PRO A 329 7.11 13.24 23.58
C PRO A 329 6.14 14.30 24.09
N SER A 330 5.20 14.74 23.24
CA SER A 330 4.20 15.73 23.68
C SER A 330 3.29 15.13 24.76
N PRO A 331 2.79 15.93 25.73
CA PRO A 331 1.86 15.42 26.73
C PRO A 331 0.60 14.78 26.13
N VAL A 332 0.13 15.29 25.00
CA VAL A 332 -1.04 14.74 24.30
C VAL A 332 -0.74 13.33 23.76
N ASP A 333 0.46 13.11 23.21
CA ASP A 333 0.87 11.78 22.74
C ASP A 333 1.05 10.81 23.90
N VAL A 334 1.68 11.25 24.99
CA VAL A 334 1.88 10.43 26.20
C VAL A 334 0.54 9.98 26.78
N ASN A 335 -0.46 10.87 26.78
CA ASN A 335 -1.79 10.55 27.30
C ASN A 335 -2.58 9.60 26.38
N ALA A 336 -2.37 9.68 25.07
CA ALA A 336 -3.10 8.86 24.09
C ALA A 336 -2.48 7.47 23.90
N VAL A 337 -1.14 7.37 23.88
CA VAL A 337 -0.44 6.11 23.62
C VAL A 337 -0.53 5.17 24.83
N GLN A 338 -1.11 4.00 24.59
CA GLN A 338 -1.34 2.95 25.59
C GLN A 338 -0.26 1.87 25.54
N TYR A 339 0.33 1.62 24.36
CA TYR A 339 1.37 0.62 24.18
C TYR A 339 2.42 1.08 23.16
N PHE A 340 3.68 0.67 23.38
CA PHE A 340 4.81 0.95 22.50
C PHE A 340 5.77 -0.22 22.51
N GLU A 341 6.21 -0.67 21.33
CA GLU A 341 7.30 -1.61 21.19
C GLU A 341 8.16 -1.32 19.96
N ARG A 342 9.48 -1.38 20.14
CA ARG A 342 10.46 -1.16 19.07
C ARG A 342 10.89 -2.49 18.47
N VAL A 343 10.17 -2.95 17.45
CA VAL A 343 10.40 -4.24 16.80
C VAL A 343 9.85 -4.26 15.37
N HIS A 344 10.43 -5.10 14.50
CA HIS A 344 9.85 -5.39 13.19
C HIS A 344 8.60 -6.25 13.35
N HIS A 345 7.52 -5.87 12.68
CA HIS A 345 6.21 -6.47 12.86
C HIS A 345 5.25 -6.08 11.72
N TYR A 346 4.08 -6.69 11.74
CA TYR A 346 2.90 -6.28 10.99
C TYR A 346 1.66 -6.47 11.87
N LEU A 347 0.50 -6.02 11.40
CA LEU A 347 -0.79 -6.26 12.05
C LEU A 347 -1.62 -7.27 11.26
N ARG A 348 -2.19 -8.24 11.95
CA ARG A 348 -3.27 -9.08 11.46
C ARG A 348 -4.59 -8.57 12.03
N VAL A 349 -5.57 -8.34 11.17
CA VAL A 349 -6.89 -7.83 11.55
C VAL A 349 -7.96 -8.84 11.14
N GLN A 350 -8.87 -9.15 12.05
CA GLN A 350 -10.05 -9.99 11.80
C GLN A 350 -11.30 -9.24 12.25
N VAL A 351 -12.35 -9.29 11.41
CA VAL A 351 -13.63 -8.67 11.71
C VAL A 351 -14.75 -9.67 11.44
N ILE A 352 -15.58 -9.90 12.45
CA ILE A 352 -16.70 -10.84 12.41
C ILE A 352 -17.92 -10.14 13.00
N GLY A 353 -18.90 -9.80 12.14
CA GLY A 353 -20.02 -8.96 12.57
C GLY A 353 -19.51 -7.64 13.13
N ARG A 354 -19.80 -7.35 14.40
CA ARG A 354 -19.31 -6.16 15.12
C ARG A 354 -18.00 -6.36 15.87
N PHE A 355 -17.51 -7.60 15.95
CA PHE A 355 -16.28 -7.91 16.65
C PHE A 355 -15.08 -7.60 15.76
N VAL A 356 -14.12 -6.87 16.31
CA VAL A 356 -12.84 -6.53 15.68
C VAL A 356 -11.73 -7.05 16.57
N GLU A 357 -10.78 -7.77 15.99
CA GLU A 357 -9.55 -8.20 16.64
C GLU A 357 -8.35 -7.73 15.80
N ILE A 358 -7.37 -7.11 16.47
CA ILE A 358 -6.10 -6.70 15.88
C ILE A 358 -4.99 -7.34 16.69
N SER A 359 -4.19 -8.16 16.02
CA SER A 359 -3.00 -8.81 16.58
C SER A 359 -1.75 -8.21 15.94
N ALA A 360 -0.83 -7.69 16.75
CA ALA A 360 0.48 -7.25 16.29
C ALA A 360 1.47 -8.43 16.37
N VAL A 361 2.07 -8.80 15.24
CA VAL A 361 2.84 -10.04 15.08
C VAL A 361 4.30 -9.72 14.78
N ARG A 362 5.23 -10.27 15.57
CA ARG A 362 6.67 -10.15 15.33
C ARG A 362 7.10 -11.04 14.16
N VAL A 363 8.30 -10.78 13.64
CA VAL A 363 8.93 -11.57 12.57
C VAL A 363 9.09 -13.06 12.92
N ASP A 364 9.23 -13.41 14.20
CA ASP A 364 9.31 -14.81 14.65
C ASP A 364 7.94 -15.48 14.84
N GLY A 365 6.85 -14.78 14.51
CA GLY A 365 5.47 -15.24 14.66
C GLY A 365 4.89 -15.08 16.06
N THR A 366 5.67 -14.61 17.05
CA THR A 366 5.14 -14.32 18.39
C THR A 366 4.31 -13.04 18.39
N LEU A 367 3.32 -12.98 19.27
CA LEU A 367 2.44 -11.82 19.40
C LEU A 367 3.08 -10.74 20.28
N ILE A 368 3.02 -9.49 19.83
CA ILE A 368 3.29 -8.31 20.64
C ILE A 368 2.12 -8.10 21.59
N GLU A 369 0.93 -7.90 21.02
CA GLU A 369 -0.33 -7.87 21.73
C GLU A 369 -1.48 -8.26 20.79
N THR A 370 -2.61 -8.64 21.39
CA THR A 370 -3.89 -8.78 20.71
C THR A 370 -4.89 -7.89 21.42
N VAL A 371 -5.59 -7.05 20.66
CA VAL A 371 -6.64 -6.18 21.16
C VAL A 371 -7.90 -6.45 20.39
N SER A 372 -8.97 -6.70 21.12
CA SER A 372 -10.28 -6.94 20.54
C SER A 372 -11.35 -6.09 21.19
N TRP A 373 -12.37 -5.72 20.42
CA TRP A 373 -13.54 -5.03 20.92
C TRP A 373 -14.76 -5.29 20.04
N GLU A 374 -15.94 -5.05 20.60
CA GLU A 374 -17.18 -5.01 19.83
C GLU A 374 -17.53 -3.55 19.53
N THR A 375 -17.82 -3.22 18.27
CA THR A 375 -18.23 -1.87 17.88
C THR A 375 -19.62 -1.54 18.41
N ALA A 376 -19.85 -0.25 18.71
CA ALA A 376 -21.19 0.24 19.03
C ALA A 376 -22.13 -0.03 17.86
N PRO A 377 -23.43 -0.24 18.10
CA PRO A 377 -24.40 -0.37 17.01
C PRO A 377 -24.32 0.82 16.05
N ARG A 378 -24.70 0.54 14.80
CA ARG A 378 -24.87 1.55 13.76
C ARG A 378 -25.71 2.73 14.27
N LEU A 379 -25.37 3.93 13.81
CA LEU A 379 -26.21 5.10 14.02
C LEU A 379 -27.49 4.98 13.18
N ASP A 380 -28.64 5.35 13.78
CA ASP A 380 -29.94 5.39 13.10
C ASP A 380 -29.98 6.47 11.99
N ALA A 381 -29.15 7.50 12.12
CA ALA A 381 -28.92 8.55 11.12
C ALA A 381 -27.45 8.97 11.14
N ALA A 382 -26.90 9.34 9.98
CA ALA A 382 -25.54 9.87 9.93
C ALA A 382 -25.45 11.21 10.69
N PRO A 383 -24.33 11.48 11.38
CA PRO A 383 -24.10 12.78 12.00
C PRO A 383 -24.18 13.91 10.96
N GLU A 384 -24.74 15.06 11.34
CA GLU A 384 -24.72 16.23 10.46
C GLU A 384 -23.28 16.75 10.25
N PRO A 385 -22.92 17.18 9.02
CA PRO A 385 -21.66 17.84 8.77
C PRO A 385 -21.50 19.08 9.64
N LYS A 386 -20.26 19.48 9.93
CA LYS A 386 -20.06 20.78 10.59
C LYS A 386 -20.56 21.87 9.65
N ALA A 387 -21.38 22.80 10.15
CA ALA A 387 -21.70 24.01 9.40
C ALA A 387 -20.40 24.65 8.93
N ALA A 388 -20.29 24.93 7.63
CA ALA A 388 -19.11 25.60 7.08
C ALA A 388 -18.90 26.90 7.89
N PRO A 389 -17.67 27.20 8.33
CA PRO A 389 -17.42 28.50 8.94
C PRO A 389 -17.88 29.58 7.95
N GLU A 390 -18.68 30.53 8.41
CA GLU A 390 -19.05 31.70 7.61
C GLU A 390 -17.76 32.27 7.02
N ARG A 391 -17.68 32.31 5.68
CA ARG A 391 -16.56 33.00 5.03
C ARG A 391 -16.65 34.45 5.48
N GLU A 392 -15.76 34.88 6.38
CA GLU A 392 -15.53 36.30 6.59
C GLU A 392 -15.16 36.89 5.22
N THR A 393 -16.10 37.62 4.63
CA THR A 393 -15.80 38.50 3.52
C THR A 393 -14.85 39.55 4.07
N VAL A 394 -13.55 39.37 3.81
CA VAL A 394 -12.57 40.44 4.01
C VAL A 394 -13.01 41.55 3.06
N ALA A 395 -13.61 42.59 3.62
CA ALA A 395 -13.94 43.81 2.91
C ALA A 395 -12.65 44.30 2.24
N ALA A 396 -12.74 44.60 0.94
CA ALA A 396 -11.66 45.24 0.21
C ALA A 396 -11.26 46.51 0.97
N ALA A 397 -10.05 46.51 1.53
CA ALA A 397 -9.48 47.71 2.10
C ALA A 397 -9.33 48.73 0.97
N GLU A 398 -10.05 49.85 1.09
CA GLU A 398 -9.89 51.02 0.24
C GLU A 398 -8.44 51.50 0.32
N VAL A 399 -7.78 51.57 -0.84
CA VAL A 399 -6.45 52.18 -0.97
C VAL A 399 -6.64 53.69 -0.88
N PRO A 400 -5.95 54.41 0.04
CA PRO A 400 -6.07 55.86 0.13
C PRO A 400 -5.50 56.53 -1.12
N GLU A 401 -6.32 57.34 -1.75
CA GLU A 401 -6.00 58.16 -2.91
C GLU A 401 -5.20 59.40 -2.47
N SER A 402 -3.87 59.35 -2.56
CA SER A 402 -3.04 60.56 -2.63
C SER A 402 -1.68 60.27 -3.26
N LEU A 403 -1.57 60.63 -4.54
CA LEU A 403 -0.42 61.28 -5.18
C LEU A 403 -0.79 61.44 -6.66
N ALA A 404 -1.61 62.46 -6.92
CA ALA A 404 -1.82 62.97 -8.26
C ALA A 404 -0.54 63.68 -8.73
N VAL A 405 0.02 63.25 -9.85
CA VAL A 405 0.82 64.10 -10.74
C VAL A 405 0.23 63.94 -12.15
N GLU A 406 0.04 65.10 -12.77
CA GLU A 406 -0.79 65.47 -13.91
C GLU A 406 -0.54 64.75 -15.27
N PRO A 407 -1.49 64.83 -16.22
CA PRO A 407 -1.57 63.96 -17.40
C PRO A 407 -1.03 64.57 -18.71
N GLY A 408 -0.65 63.68 -19.64
CA GLY A 408 -0.45 63.96 -21.07
C GLY A 408 0.61 63.02 -21.66
N GLN A 409 0.38 62.17 -22.66
CA GLN A 409 -0.64 62.12 -23.71
C GLN A 409 -1.03 60.67 -24.01
N ALA A 410 -2.27 60.52 -24.47
CA ALA A 410 -2.85 59.38 -25.17
C ALA A 410 -1.93 58.85 -26.30
N VAL A 411 -2.03 57.61 -26.79
CA VAL A 411 -3.20 56.96 -27.40
C VAL A 411 -2.90 55.44 -27.36
N GLY A 412 -3.79 54.63 -26.78
CA GLY A 412 -4.75 53.81 -27.55
C GLY A 412 -4.04 52.56 -28.09
N GLY A 413 -4.11 51.42 -27.40
CA GLY A 413 -5.18 50.43 -27.59
C GLY A 413 -4.76 49.42 -28.68
N ALA A 414 -5.20 48.18 -28.74
CA ALA A 414 -5.88 47.28 -27.82
C ALA A 414 -5.82 45.89 -28.51
N ARG A 415 -6.14 44.83 -27.76
CA ARG A 415 -6.72 43.54 -28.21
C ARG A 415 -5.79 42.48 -28.83
N ALA A 416 -5.53 41.47 -28.00
CA ALA A 416 -6.17 40.14 -28.02
C ALA A 416 -6.45 39.43 -29.36
N GLY A 417 -5.72 38.32 -29.54
CA GLY A 417 -6.12 37.02 -30.14
C GLY A 417 -6.35 36.94 -31.65
N PRO A 418 -6.54 35.73 -32.24
CA PRO A 418 -6.30 34.37 -31.77
C PRO A 418 -5.62 33.44 -32.82
N GLU A 419 -5.42 32.17 -32.46
CA GLU A 419 -5.52 30.94 -33.29
C GLU A 419 -4.74 30.72 -34.62
N SER A 420 -3.98 29.61 -34.64
CA SER A 420 -4.13 28.46 -35.56
C SER A 420 -2.97 28.08 -36.51
N THR A 421 -2.76 26.75 -36.55
CA THR A 421 -2.43 25.88 -37.70
C THR A 421 -0.98 25.64 -38.17
N ALA A 422 -0.78 24.34 -38.46
CA ALA A 422 0.09 23.71 -39.47
C ALA A 422 1.60 23.55 -39.20
N GLY A 423 2.07 22.29 -39.12
CA GLY A 423 3.45 21.90 -39.42
C GLY A 423 3.66 21.67 -40.92
N PRO A 424 4.60 20.82 -41.37
CA PRO A 424 5.94 20.48 -40.83
C PRO A 424 7.05 20.85 -41.84
N ALA A 425 8.33 20.82 -41.44
CA ALA A 425 9.44 20.83 -42.40
C ALA A 425 10.67 20.07 -41.88
N SER A 426 11.24 19.30 -42.81
CA SER A 426 12.30 18.30 -42.74
C SER A 426 13.73 18.85 -42.83
N ALA A 427 14.70 18.00 -42.42
CA ALA A 427 16.05 17.81 -42.99
C ALA A 427 17.07 18.96 -42.86
N ALA A 428 18.38 18.76 -42.71
CA ALA A 428 19.23 17.60 -42.43
C ALA A 428 20.64 18.16 -42.10
N ASP A 429 21.48 17.29 -41.51
CA ASP A 429 22.95 17.24 -41.63
C ASP A 429 23.77 18.45 -41.13
N SER A 430 25.02 18.35 -40.68
CA SER A 430 26.03 17.29 -40.65
C SER A 430 27.14 17.81 -39.72
N GLY A 431 27.99 16.95 -39.16
CA GLY A 431 29.22 17.43 -38.53
C GLY A 431 29.83 16.51 -37.49
N ALA A 432 30.70 15.63 -37.96
CA ALA A 432 31.31 14.51 -37.26
C ALA A 432 32.34 14.88 -36.15
N SER A 433 32.56 13.87 -35.30
CA SER A 433 33.68 13.64 -34.34
C SER A 433 35.06 13.54 -35.04
N PRO A 434 36.18 13.06 -34.42
CA PRO A 434 36.45 12.59 -33.04
C PRO A 434 37.82 12.99 -32.45
N HIS A 435 38.12 12.60 -31.20
CA HIS A 435 39.41 12.07 -30.70
C HIS A 435 39.20 11.53 -29.27
N SER A 436 39.23 10.20 -29.06
CA SER A 436 40.31 9.39 -28.42
C SER A 436 40.86 9.99 -27.12
N ALA A 437 40.98 9.30 -25.98
CA ALA A 437 41.56 7.97 -25.83
C ALA A 437 41.21 7.34 -24.46
N ALA A 438 41.30 6.01 -24.43
CA ALA A 438 41.19 5.14 -23.27
C ALA A 438 42.42 5.25 -22.33
N VAL A 439 42.20 5.07 -21.02
CA VAL A 439 43.17 4.44 -20.10
C VAL A 439 42.40 3.73 -18.97
N SER A 440 42.54 2.41 -18.91
CA SER A 440 42.48 1.64 -17.65
C SER A 440 43.91 1.42 -17.16
N PRO A 441 44.09 1.23 -15.84
CA PRO A 441 44.71 -0.04 -15.45
C PRO A 441 44.00 -0.72 -14.26
N ALA A 442 44.17 -2.03 -14.21
CA ALA A 442 43.76 -2.94 -13.13
C ALA A 442 44.87 -3.03 -12.04
N PRO A 443 44.89 -4.05 -11.15
CA PRO A 443 44.44 -4.01 -9.77
C PRO A 443 45.60 -4.18 -8.75
N ALA A 444 45.29 -4.05 -7.45
CA ALA A 444 46.21 -4.44 -6.38
C ALA A 444 45.54 -5.44 -5.41
N ALA A 445 46.16 -6.62 -5.29
CA ALA A 445 46.07 -7.56 -4.17
C ALA A 445 46.79 -6.96 -2.94
N GLU A 446 46.80 -7.43 -1.69
CA GLU A 446 46.54 -8.73 -1.07
C GLU A 446 46.60 -8.52 0.48
N SER A 447 45.88 -9.31 1.28
CA SER A 447 46.21 -9.81 2.65
C SER A 447 44.94 -10.43 3.24
N GLY A 448 44.83 -11.76 3.38
CA GLY A 448 45.43 -12.56 4.47
C GLY A 448 44.60 -12.35 5.74
N VAL A 449 43.79 -13.28 6.28
CA VAL A 449 44.15 -14.62 6.77
C VAL A 449 42.87 -15.46 6.93
N SER A 450 42.91 -16.72 6.48
CA SER A 450 41.92 -17.75 6.84
C SER A 450 42.52 -18.63 7.95
N MET A 451 41.74 -18.95 8.98
CA MET A 451 41.98 -20.11 9.84
C MET A 451 40.75 -21.01 9.81
N LEU A 452 40.88 -22.16 9.16
CA LEU A 452 40.02 -23.33 9.38
C LEU A 452 40.44 -24.01 10.70
N GLY A 453 39.48 -24.23 11.59
CA GLY A 453 39.53 -25.23 12.66
C GLY A 453 38.25 -26.06 12.61
N LYS A 454 38.38 -27.36 12.32
CA LYS A 454 37.30 -28.35 12.36
C LYS A 454 37.21 -29.01 13.75
N LEU A 455 36.02 -29.55 14.01
CA LEU A 455 35.62 -30.65 14.89
C LEU A 455 35.10 -30.30 16.30
N GLY A 456 33.87 -30.77 16.54
CA GLY A 456 33.24 -30.87 17.84
C GLY A 456 31.73 -31.12 17.74
N ALA A 457 31.35 -32.32 17.33
CA ALA A 457 29.96 -32.79 17.32
C ALA A 457 29.39 -32.83 18.75
N ILE A 458 28.19 -32.28 18.97
CA ILE A 458 27.36 -32.59 20.13
C ILE A 458 25.92 -32.87 19.67
N MET A 459 25.45 -34.00 20.18
CA MET A 459 24.19 -34.70 20.00
C MET A 459 23.09 -34.07 20.89
N MET A 460 21.83 -34.46 20.64
CA MET A 460 20.57 -34.23 21.40
C MET A 460 19.64 -33.16 20.81
N VAL A 461 18.32 -33.31 20.73
CA VAL A 461 17.34 -34.38 21.05
C VAL A 461 16.06 -33.98 20.29
N PHE A 462 15.33 -34.95 19.74
CA PHE A 462 13.98 -34.76 19.19
C PHE A 462 12.98 -34.47 20.32
N ALA A 463 12.13 -33.47 20.15
CA ALA A 463 10.88 -33.35 20.90
C ALA A 463 9.74 -32.98 19.94
N SER A 464 8.99 -34.00 19.53
CA SER A 464 7.68 -33.89 18.88
C SER A 464 6.63 -33.65 19.97
N GLY A 465 5.99 -32.48 19.97
CA GLY A 465 4.89 -32.16 20.86
C GLY A 465 3.56 -32.14 20.10
N VAL A 466 2.85 -33.26 20.09
CA VAL A 466 1.45 -33.36 19.67
C VAL A 466 0.58 -33.07 20.90
N LEU A 467 -0.24 -32.02 20.85
CA LEU A 467 -1.21 -31.70 21.91
C LEU A 467 -2.59 -32.24 21.50
N ILE A 468 -3.04 -33.25 22.22
CA ILE A 468 -4.40 -33.80 22.15
C ILE A 468 -5.31 -32.94 23.04
N TRP A 469 -6.39 -32.44 22.46
CA TRP A 469 -7.51 -31.82 23.17
C TRP A 469 -8.58 -32.90 23.40
N ALA A 470 -8.94 -33.14 24.67
CA ALA A 470 -10.07 -34.00 25.05
C ALA A 470 -11.15 -33.14 25.72
N LEU A 471 -12.29 -33.04 25.05
CA LEU A 471 -13.54 -32.54 25.60
C LEU A 471 -14.12 -33.53 26.61
N ARG A 472 -14.69 -32.98 27.68
CA ARG A 472 -15.61 -33.70 28.56
C ARG A 472 -16.98 -33.78 27.91
N SER A 473 -17.58 -34.96 28.04
CA SER A 473 -18.97 -35.38 27.78
C SER A 473 -19.20 -36.08 26.46
#